data_AF-A0A2Y9T341-F1
#
_entry.id   AF-A0A2Y9T341-F1
#
_cell.length_a   1.000
_cell.length_b   1.000
_cell.length_c   1.000
_cell.angle_alpha   90.00
_cell.angle_beta   90.00
_cell.angle_gamma   90.00
#
_symmetry.space_group_name_H-M   'P 1'
#
loop_
_entity.id
_entity.type
_entity.pdbx_description
1 polymer ?
#
loop_
_entity_poly.entity_id
_entity_poly.type
_entity_poly.pdbx_seq_one_letter_code
_entity_poly.pdbx_strand_id
1 'polypeptide(L)'
;MYSAQATSVLHEMLQQIFRLFHTERSSAAWDTSLLDKLHTGLHQQLEDLDACLVQAMGDEESALGVTGPTLAMKRYFQGIHLYLKEKKYSDCAWEIVRVEIMRALSSSTNLQERIRIMDGDLGSP
;
A
#
# COMPACT_ATOMS: atom_id res chain seq x y z
N MET A 1 12.62 15.16 2.22
CA MET A 1 11.72 14.75 3.33
C MET A 1 10.32 14.37 2.88
N TYR A 2 9.54 15.23 2.19
CA TYR A 2 8.15 14.89 1.79
C TYR A 2 8.03 13.69 0.83
N SER A 3 9.00 13.48 -0.08
CA SER A 3 9.01 12.33 -1.00
C SER A 3 9.15 11.01 -0.24
N ALA A 4 10.13 10.90 0.68
CA ALA A 4 10.35 9.70 1.50
C ALA A 4 9.13 9.31 2.33
N GLN A 5 8.46 10.27 2.98
CA GLN A 5 7.24 10.00 3.75
C GLN A 5 6.10 9.49 2.87
N ALA A 6 5.86 10.12 1.72
CA ALA A 6 4.83 9.68 0.78
C ALA A 6 5.12 8.27 0.23
N THR A 7 6.38 8.00 -0.13
CA THR A 7 6.86 6.70 -0.58
C THR A 7 6.68 5.64 0.51
N SER A 8 7.02 5.93 1.78
CA SER A 8 6.81 4.98 2.88
C SER A 8 5.33 4.69 3.16
N VAL A 9 4.46 5.70 3.07
CA VAL A 9 3.01 5.51 3.22
C VAL A 9 2.45 4.64 2.08
N LEU A 10 2.87 4.90 0.85
CA LEU A 10 2.50 4.09 -0.31
C LEU A 10 2.99 2.65 -0.17
N HIS A 11 4.27 2.47 0.18
CA HIS A 11 4.88 1.17 0.42
C HIS A 11 4.10 0.39 1.48
N GLU A 12 3.81 1.00 2.64
CA GLU A 12 3.01 0.35 3.68
C GLU A 12 1.59 0.00 3.21
N MET A 13 0.94 0.88 2.45
CA MET A 13 -0.39 0.60 1.90
C MET A 13 -0.37 -0.64 0.99
N LEU A 14 0.57 -0.70 0.03
CA LEU A 14 0.70 -1.85 -0.88
C LEU A 14 1.07 -3.12 -0.12
N GLN A 15 1.93 -3.02 0.89
CA GLN A 15 2.33 -4.15 1.73
C GLN A 15 1.16 -4.72 2.52
N GLN A 16 0.27 -3.87 3.04
CA GLN A 16 -0.93 -4.30 3.74
C GLN A 16 -1.97 -4.93 2.79
N ILE A 17 -2.12 -4.40 1.58
CA ILE A 17 -2.96 -5.01 0.53
C ILE A 17 -2.42 -6.40 0.19
N PHE A 18 -1.10 -6.53 -0.04
CA PHE A 18 -0.47 -7.82 -0.31
C PHE A 18 -0.79 -8.84 0.79
N ARG A 19 -0.60 -8.48 2.06
CA ARG A 19 -0.91 -9.36 3.20
C ARG A 19 -2.38 -9.74 3.29
N LEU A 20 -3.29 -8.81 3.01
CA LEU A 20 -4.73 -9.06 3.05
C LEU A 20 -5.15 -10.12 2.01
N PHE A 21 -4.63 -10.00 0.78
CA PHE A 21 -4.95 -10.91 -0.32
C PHE A 21 -4.10 -12.18 -0.35
N HIS A 22 -3.04 -12.28 0.43
CA HIS A 22 -2.20 -13.48 0.56
C HIS A 22 -2.65 -14.39 1.71
N THR A 23 -3.96 -14.43 1.98
CA THR A 23 -4.54 -15.29 3.02
C THR A 23 -5.35 -16.43 2.40
N GLU A 24 -5.45 -17.56 3.10
CA GLU A 24 -6.35 -18.66 2.70
C GLU A 24 -7.80 -18.20 2.55
N ARG A 25 -8.24 -17.27 3.41
CA ARG A 25 -9.59 -16.68 3.37
C ARG A 25 -9.84 -15.88 2.09
N SER A 26 -8.83 -15.16 1.62
CA SER A 26 -8.89 -14.45 0.34
C SER A 26 -8.86 -15.43 -0.84
N SER A 27 -7.99 -16.44 -0.77
CA SER A 27 -7.88 -17.49 -1.80
C SER A 27 -9.18 -18.30 -1.96
N ALA A 28 -9.93 -18.47 -0.88
CA ALA A 28 -11.26 -19.10 -0.92
C ALA A 28 -12.35 -18.20 -1.49
N ALA A 29 -12.17 -16.87 -1.45
CA ALA A 29 -13.17 -15.89 -1.86
C ALA A 29 -13.00 -15.42 -3.32
N TRP A 30 -11.81 -15.54 -3.90
CA TRP A 30 -11.47 -14.97 -5.21
C TRP A 30 -10.83 -15.98 -6.15
N ASP A 31 -10.87 -15.67 -7.45
CA ASP A 31 -10.18 -16.45 -8.47
C ASP A 31 -8.67 -16.43 -8.24
N THR A 32 -8.06 -17.60 -8.11
CA THR A 32 -6.63 -17.74 -7.78
C THR A 32 -5.73 -17.20 -8.89
N SER A 33 -6.11 -17.31 -10.16
CA SER A 33 -5.32 -16.78 -11.27
C SER A 33 -5.29 -15.24 -11.27
N LEU A 34 -6.37 -14.60 -10.83
CA LEU A 34 -6.42 -13.15 -10.64
C LEU A 34 -5.64 -12.72 -9.40
N LEU A 35 -5.70 -13.49 -8.32
CA LEU A 35 -4.88 -13.24 -7.13
C LEU A 35 -3.39 -13.35 -7.43
N ASP A 36 -2.95 -14.35 -8.20
CA ASP A 36 -1.55 -14.51 -8.60
C ASP A 36 -1.06 -13.28 -9.37
N LYS A 37 -1.83 -12.80 -10.34
CA LYS A 37 -1.52 -11.57 -11.08
C LYS A 37 -1.43 -10.36 -10.16
N LEU A 38 -2.37 -10.23 -9.21
CA LEU A 38 -2.35 -9.17 -8.22
C LEU A 38 -1.10 -9.24 -7.34
N HIS A 39 -0.75 -10.42 -6.84
CA HIS A 39 0.43 -10.62 -6.01
C HIS A 39 1.72 -10.31 -6.78
N THR A 40 1.85 -10.77 -8.03
CA THR A 40 3.00 -10.44 -8.87
C THR A 40 3.11 -8.93 -9.10
N GLY A 41 2.01 -8.25 -9.43
CA GLY A 41 2.01 -6.80 -9.64
C GLY A 41 2.37 -6.02 -8.38
N LEU A 42 1.79 -6.39 -7.23
CA LEU A 42 2.11 -5.77 -5.94
C LEU A 42 3.55 -6.02 -5.51
N HIS A 43 4.07 -7.23 -5.72
CA HIS A 43 5.45 -7.56 -5.38
C HIS A 43 6.44 -6.71 -6.17
N GLN A 44 6.24 -6.59 -7.49
CA GLN A 44 7.09 -5.74 -8.32
C GLN A 44 7.08 -4.28 -7.85
N GLN A 45 5.89 -3.74 -7.56
CA GLN A 45 5.78 -2.35 -7.06
C GLN A 45 6.43 -2.15 -5.69
N LEU A 46 6.38 -3.15 -4.81
CA LEU A 46 7.05 -3.09 -3.51
C LEU A 46 8.57 -3.07 -3.68
N GLU A 47 9.14 -3.92 -4.55
CA GLU A 47 10.58 -3.93 -4.85
C GLU A 47 11.06 -2.58 -5.40
N ASP A 48 10.29 -1.96 -6.32
CA ASP A 48 10.61 -0.65 -6.87
C ASP A 48 10.63 0.44 -5.78
N LEU A 49 9.66 0.40 -4.86
CA LEU A 49 9.56 1.36 -3.76
C LEU A 49 10.66 1.15 -2.71
N ASP A 50 11.04 -0.09 -2.42
CA ASP A 50 12.16 -0.41 -1.53
C ASP A 50 13.46 0.18 -2.05
N ALA A 51 13.74 0.05 -3.35
CA ALA A 51 14.90 0.66 -3.99
C ALA A 51 14.90 2.19 -3.84
N CYS A 52 13.75 2.85 -4.03
CA CYS A 52 13.59 4.29 -3.80
C CYS A 52 13.80 4.69 -2.33
N LEU A 53 13.30 3.90 -1.38
CA LEU A 53 13.45 4.19 0.06
C LEU A 53 14.89 4.06 0.53
N VAL A 54 15.63 3.05 0.05
CA VAL A 54 17.07 2.89 0.35
C VAL A 54 17.85 4.13 -0.09
N GLN A 55 17.52 4.72 -1.24
CA GLN A 55 18.16 5.95 -1.71
C GLN A 55 17.78 7.18 -0.88
N ALA A 56 16.56 7.22 -0.35
CA ALA A 56 16.03 8.38 0.38
C ALA A 56 16.33 8.39 1.90
N MET A 57 16.69 7.25 2.49
CA MET A 57 16.86 7.08 3.95
C MET A 57 18.31 7.25 4.47
N GLY A 58 19.19 7.92 3.72
CA GLY A 58 20.56 8.22 4.16
C GLY A 58 20.67 9.09 5.43
N ASP A 59 19.61 9.79 5.83
CA ASP A 59 19.57 10.71 6.98
C ASP A 59 18.60 10.20 8.08
N GLU A 60 19.12 9.92 9.29
CA GLU A 60 18.38 9.40 10.46
C GLU A 60 17.19 10.29 10.91
N GLU A 61 17.26 11.61 10.71
CA GLU A 61 16.22 12.55 11.10
C GLU A 61 14.93 12.41 10.26
N SER A 62 15.03 11.82 9.07
CA SER A 62 13.90 11.50 8.18
C SER A 62 13.00 10.38 8.74
N ALA A 63 13.56 9.44 9.51
CA ALA A 63 12.87 8.23 9.95
C ALA A 63 11.74 8.49 10.97
N LEU A 64 11.91 9.52 11.84
CA LEU A 64 10.91 9.89 12.84
C LEU A 64 9.62 10.45 12.21
N GLY A 65 9.74 11.27 11.15
CA GLY A 65 8.60 11.83 10.43
C GLY A 65 7.81 10.80 9.62
N VAL A 66 8.47 9.72 9.16
CA VAL A 66 7.86 8.63 8.38
C VAL A 66 6.95 7.72 9.23
N THR A 67 7.25 7.59 10.53
CA THR A 67 6.65 6.57 11.40
C THR A 67 5.16 6.81 11.67
N GLY A 68 4.74 8.07 11.86
CA GLY A 68 3.35 8.43 12.20
C GLY A 68 2.32 8.07 11.11
N PRO A 69 2.47 8.58 9.87
CA PRO A 69 1.56 8.26 8.78
C PRO A 69 1.51 6.76 8.43
N THR A 70 2.65 6.09 8.46
CA THR A 70 2.77 4.64 8.25
C THR A 70 1.96 3.86 9.30
N LEU A 71 2.02 4.29 10.57
CA LEU A 71 1.24 3.67 11.64
C LEU A 71 -0.27 3.91 11.47
N ALA A 72 -0.68 5.08 10.99
CA ALA A 72 -2.08 5.34 10.66
C ALA A 72 -2.58 4.38 9.55
N MET A 73 -1.75 4.13 8.53
CA MET A 73 -2.05 3.16 7.47
C MET A 73 -2.22 1.74 8.03
N LYS A 74 -1.32 1.30 8.93
CA LYS A 74 -1.47 0.00 9.62
C LYS A 74 -2.79 -0.11 10.37
N ARG A 75 -3.19 0.92 11.12
CA ARG A 75 -4.46 0.94 11.86
C ARG A 75 -5.67 0.88 10.94
N TYR A 76 -5.63 1.58 9.81
CA TYR A 76 -6.68 1.52 8.81
C TYR A 76 -6.90 0.08 8.31
N PHE A 77 -5.82 -0.62 7.93
CA PHE A 77 -5.93 -2.03 7.52
C PHE A 77 -6.30 -2.98 8.66
N GLN A 78 -5.91 -2.71 9.90
CA GLN A 78 -6.41 -3.46 11.05
C GLN A 78 -7.94 -3.37 11.15
N GLY A 79 -8.52 -2.21 10.87
CA GLY A 79 -9.98 -2.03 10.78
C GLY A 79 -10.62 -2.91 9.70
N ILE A 80 -10.01 -3.00 8.51
CA ILE A 80 -10.47 -3.89 7.43
C ILE A 80 -10.47 -5.36 7.88
N HIS A 81 -9.39 -5.81 8.52
CA HIS A 81 -9.29 -7.18 9.01
C HIS A 81 -10.34 -7.47 10.10
N LEU A 82 -10.60 -6.50 10.99
CA LEU A 82 -11.63 -6.63 12.01
C LEU A 82 -13.03 -6.70 11.40
N TYR A 83 -13.33 -5.84 10.43
CA TYR A 83 -14.59 -5.85 9.68
C TYR A 83 -14.84 -7.22 9.03
N LEU A 84 -13.84 -7.78 8.33
CA LEU A 84 -13.97 -9.11 7.72
C LEU A 84 -14.24 -10.20 8.76
N LYS A 85 -13.56 -10.16 9.92
CA LYS A 85 -13.82 -11.08 11.04
C LYS A 85 -15.25 -10.96 11.57
N GLU A 86 -15.72 -9.75 11.82
CA GLU A 86 -17.08 -9.47 12.31
C GLU A 86 -18.16 -9.94 11.34
N LYS A 87 -17.91 -9.77 10.04
CA LYS A 87 -18.81 -10.24 8.97
C LYS A 87 -18.58 -11.71 8.60
N LYS A 88 -17.74 -12.43 9.34
CA LYS A 88 -17.43 -13.85 9.14
C LYS A 88 -16.93 -14.16 7.73
N TYR A 89 -16.24 -13.21 7.10
CA TYR A 89 -15.69 -13.36 5.74
C TYR A 89 -16.76 -13.71 4.70
N SER A 90 -17.98 -13.19 4.84
CA SER A 90 -19.03 -13.39 3.84
C SER A 90 -18.67 -12.75 2.50
N ASP A 91 -19.24 -13.28 1.41
CA ASP A 91 -19.01 -12.77 0.05
C ASP A 91 -19.32 -11.27 -0.06
N CYS A 92 -20.43 -10.82 0.53
CA CYS A 92 -20.77 -9.40 0.58
C CYS A 92 -19.70 -8.57 1.30
N ALA A 93 -19.11 -9.07 2.38
CA ALA A 93 -18.06 -8.35 3.10
C ALA A 93 -16.78 -8.25 2.28
N TRP A 94 -16.41 -9.33 1.58
CA TRP A 94 -15.29 -9.33 0.64
C TRP A 94 -15.49 -8.34 -0.49
N GLU A 95 -16.70 -8.23 -1.03
CA GLU A 95 -17.02 -7.28 -2.09
C GLU A 95 -16.89 -5.82 -1.61
N ILE A 96 -17.33 -5.51 -0.40
CA ILE A 96 -17.11 -4.19 0.21
C ILE A 96 -15.60 -3.91 0.36
N VAL A 97 -14.83 -4.88 0.83
CA VAL A 97 -13.37 -4.74 0.95
C VAL A 97 -12.72 -4.54 -0.41
N ARG A 98 -13.15 -5.27 -1.46
CA ARG A 98 -12.64 -5.10 -2.82
C ARG A 98 -12.82 -3.68 -3.32
N VAL A 99 -14.02 -3.11 -3.16
CA VAL A 99 -14.31 -1.72 -3.55
C VAL A 99 -13.47 -0.73 -2.76
N GLU A 100 -13.31 -0.96 -1.46
CA GLU A 100 -12.49 -0.11 -0.59
C GLU A 100 -11.01 -0.12 -0.99
N ILE A 101 -10.46 -1.30 -1.32
CA ILE A 101 -9.07 -1.41 -1.80
C ILE A 101 -8.90 -0.74 -3.17
N MET A 102 -9.84 -0.91 -4.09
CA MET A 102 -9.79 -0.21 -5.38
C MET A 102 -9.79 1.31 -5.20
N ARG A 103 -10.56 1.83 -4.25
CA ARG A 103 -10.61 3.26 -3.91
C ARG A 103 -9.28 3.74 -3.32
N ALA A 104 -8.66 2.96 -2.43
CA ALA A 104 -7.35 3.26 -1.86
C ALA A 104 -6.26 3.28 -2.95
N LEU A 105 -6.22 2.27 -3.83
CA LEU A 105 -5.28 2.22 -4.95
C LEU A 105 -5.47 3.38 -5.91
N SER A 106 -6.71 3.73 -6.26
CA SER A 106 -7.01 4.89 -7.13
C SER A 106 -6.62 6.22 -6.48
N SER A 107 -6.73 6.32 -5.16
CA SER A 107 -6.25 7.50 -4.43
C SER A 107 -4.72 7.60 -4.47
N SER A 108 -4.04 6.45 -4.51
CA SER A 108 -2.58 6.36 -4.49
C SER A 108 -1.91 6.67 -5.83
N THR A 109 -2.58 6.45 -6.96
CA THR A 109 -2.04 6.87 -8.28
C THR A 109 -1.88 8.38 -8.35
N ASN A 110 -2.79 9.13 -7.72
CA ASN A 110 -2.65 10.59 -7.57
C ASN A 110 -1.44 10.96 -6.71
N LEU A 111 -1.10 10.13 -5.70
CA LEU A 111 0.09 10.34 -4.88
C LEU A 111 1.36 10.05 -5.68
N GLN A 112 1.38 8.99 -6.49
CA GLN A 112 2.50 8.67 -7.38
C GLN A 112 2.76 9.79 -8.40
N GLU A 113 1.72 10.38 -8.98
CA GLU A 113 1.86 11.52 -9.89
C GLU A 113 2.47 12.74 -9.18
N ARG A 114 2.04 13.01 -7.94
CA ARG A 114 2.63 14.09 -7.12
C ARG A 114 4.09 13.85 -6.75
N ILE A 115 4.47 12.59 -6.48
CA ILE A 115 5.88 12.22 -6.23
C ILE A 115 6.72 12.50 -7.48
N ARG A 116 6.25 12.07 -8.67
CA ARG A 116 6.95 12.31 -9.94
C ARG A 116 7.17 13.79 -10.26
N ILE A 117 6.17 14.65 -9.99
CA ILE A 117 6.29 16.10 -10.19
C ILE A 117 7.40 16.67 -9.29
N MET A 118 7.51 16.17 -8.06
CA MET A 118 8.45 16.69 -7.08
C MET A 118 9.91 16.27 -7.34
N ASP A 119 10.13 15.11 -7.95
CA ASP A 119 11.47 14.67 -8.37
C ASP A 119 11.97 15.42 -9.63
N GLY A 120 11.06 15.91 -10.49
CA GLY A 120 11.41 16.67 -11.69
C GLY A 120 11.92 18.09 -11.44
N ASP A 121 11.56 18.70 -10.31
CA ASP A 121 11.92 20.09 -9.95
C ASP A 121 13.31 20.21 -9.31
N LEU A 122 13.92 19.08 -8.93
CA LEU A 122 15.29 19.03 -8.37
C LEU A 122 16.37 18.87 -9.46
N GLY A 123 15.97 18.78 -10.73
CA GLY A 123 16.85 18.68 -11.89
C GLY A 123 16.92 19.99 -12.66
N SER A 124 17.59 21.02 -12.13
CA SER A 124 18.08 22.14 -12.94
C SER A 124 19.40 22.66 -12.38
N PRO A 125 20.46 22.82 -13.22
CA PRO A 125 21.73 23.43 -12.81
C PRO A 125 21.60 24.92 -12.48
#